data_AF-T2MFS8-F1
#
_entry.id   AF-T2MFS8-F1
#
_cell.length_a   1.000
_cell.length_b   1.000
_cell.length_c   1.000
_cell.angle_alpha   90.00
_cell.angle_beta   90.00
_cell.angle_gamma   90.00
#
_symmetry.space_group_name_H-M   'P 1'
#
loop_
_entity.id
_entity.type
_entity.pdbx_description
1 polymer ?
#
loop_
_entity_poly.entity_id
_entity_poly.type
_entity_poly.pdbx_seq_one_letter_code
_entity_poly.pdbx_strand_id
1 'polypeptide(L)'
;MPSQENVRSREFKNRGKDISDFRRRKNDVTVEIRKARKDEQMLKKRNVGDLSEISPLKENNQQIPTALLHLDEIVTILLSKITPTDISKFENDIYQAVQSTRRLLSRENNPPIDRVIKAGLVPPLVQLLKYEQNSNIQFEAAWAVTNIASGNSDQTQTVVEAGAVDFFIALLHSSHVNVCEQAVWALGNIAGDGPQFRDFVISRGVVKPLLALVNLNTPHSFLRNVTWTLSNLCRNKNPPPKLEEIQNVLPVLAQLISHVDKDVVADACWALSYLTDGPNEKIDIIIQTGVVPHLVELLQDSNVNIVTPALRAIGNIVTGDDFQTQTVVECGALNYLRKLFLNPKSQIVKEAAWAVSNIAAGNQSQIQAIIDSDLLGPVINALEKGDFKVQKETVWVITNYTSGGSVEQIVQLINAGVIAPLCRMLTTQDSKTTMVALDAVNNILLNAQRMNAIGRIAEMIEECGGVDILERLQTHENDSIQKTASDLIEQYFSEQDDDVEEKLVPLASDTAYQFGPASSTSQSHFTF
;
A
#
# COMPACT_ATOMS: atom_id res chain seq x y z
N MET A 1 -15.13 -37.49 -25.52
CA MET A 1 -15.20 -36.82 -24.20
C MET A 1 -14.03 -37.29 -23.36
N PRO A 2 -12.95 -36.50 -23.20
CA PRO A 2 -11.92 -36.77 -22.21
C PRO A 2 -12.27 -36.10 -20.88
N SER A 3 -11.91 -36.77 -19.79
CA SER A 3 -12.26 -36.55 -18.39
C SER A 3 -11.82 -35.19 -17.81
N GLN A 4 -12.67 -34.66 -16.92
CA GLN A 4 -12.62 -33.35 -16.27
C GLN A 4 -11.49 -33.13 -15.23
N GLU A 5 -10.46 -33.97 -15.17
CA GLU A 5 -9.39 -33.83 -14.15
C GLU A 5 -8.15 -33.03 -14.61
N ASN A 6 -8.01 -32.71 -15.90
CA ASN A 6 -6.83 -32.01 -16.44
C ASN A 6 -6.93 -30.46 -16.49
N VAL A 7 -7.88 -29.84 -15.79
CA VAL A 7 -8.02 -28.36 -15.75
C VAL A 7 -7.66 -27.75 -14.37
N ARG A 8 -7.31 -28.57 -13.38
CA ARG A 8 -7.00 -28.13 -12.00
C ARG A 8 -5.51 -28.06 -11.62
N SER A 9 -4.59 -28.26 -12.56
CA SER A 9 -3.15 -28.07 -12.34
C SER A 9 -2.64 -26.73 -12.89
N ARG A 10 -3.33 -25.63 -12.60
CA ARG A 10 -2.81 -24.29 -12.88
C ARG A 10 -1.87 -23.88 -11.75
N GLU A 11 -0.65 -23.56 -12.15
CA GLU A 11 0.52 -23.36 -11.30
C GLU A 11 0.32 -22.19 -10.35
N PHE A 12 0.22 -22.48 -9.04
CA PHE A 12 0.26 -21.45 -8.01
C PHE A 12 1.70 -20.92 -7.89
N LYS A 13 1.86 -19.59 -7.85
CA LYS A 13 3.10 -18.94 -7.43
C LYS A 13 3.65 -19.61 -6.17
N ASN A 14 4.90 -20.08 -6.21
CA ASN A 14 5.64 -20.70 -5.10
C ASN A 14 5.31 -22.16 -4.74
N ARG A 15 4.94 -23.01 -5.71
CA ARG A 15 4.80 -24.47 -5.46
C ARG A 15 6.14 -25.05 -4.95
N GLY A 16 6.18 -25.43 -3.67
CA GLY A 16 7.35 -26.07 -3.03
C GLY A 16 8.00 -25.32 -1.86
N LYS A 17 7.53 -24.10 -1.51
CA LYS A 17 8.00 -23.36 -0.32
C LYS A 17 7.10 -23.63 0.88
N ASP A 18 7.69 -23.75 2.08
CA ASP A 18 7.01 -24.19 3.30
C ASP A 18 5.79 -23.30 3.63
N ILE A 19 4.66 -23.95 3.91
CA ILE A 19 3.35 -23.31 4.18
C ILE A 19 3.43 -22.41 5.44
N SER A 20 4.41 -22.68 6.31
CA SER A 20 4.78 -21.87 7.48
C SER A 20 5.33 -20.49 7.10
N ASP A 21 6.23 -20.41 6.11
CA ASP A 21 6.84 -19.17 5.63
C ASP A 21 5.87 -18.30 4.84
N PHE A 22 4.95 -18.93 4.10
CA PHE A 22 3.87 -18.22 3.40
C PHE A 22 2.91 -17.54 4.39
N ARG A 23 2.55 -18.22 5.48
CA ARG A 23 1.77 -17.63 6.59
C ARG A 23 2.55 -16.52 7.29
N ARG A 24 3.87 -16.66 7.42
CA ARG A 24 4.74 -15.67 8.06
C ARG A 24 4.90 -14.40 7.23
N ARG A 25 5.14 -14.50 5.90
CA ARG A 25 5.16 -13.34 4.98
C ARG A 25 3.81 -12.62 4.94
N LYS A 26 2.70 -13.35 4.88
CA LYS A 26 1.35 -12.76 4.93
C LYS A 26 1.05 -12.11 6.27
N ASN A 27 1.48 -12.70 7.39
CA ASN A 27 1.38 -12.10 8.72
C ASN A 27 2.28 -10.88 8.89
N ASP A 28 3.47 -10.86 8.31
CA ASP A 28 4.41 -9.73 8.42
C ASP A 28 3.98 -8.54 7.57
N VAL A 29 3.45 -8.79 6.36
CA VAL A 29 2.73 -7.77 5.58
C VAL A 29 1.51 -7.27 6.38
N THR A 30 0.78 -8.17 7.05
CA THR A 30 -0.34 -7.79 7.93
C THR A 30 0.12 -6.99 9.16
N VAL A 31 1.33 -7.23 9.69
CA VAL A 31 1.91 -6.51 10.84
C VAL A 31 2.46 -5.14 10.44
N GLU A 32 3.06 -4.99 9.25
CA GLU A 32 3.40 -3.66 8.70
C GLU A 32 2.14 -2.82 8.42
N ILE A 33 1.07 -3.45 7.93
CA ILE A 33 -0.25 -2.81 7.80
C ILE A 33 -0.83 -2.42 9.17
N ARG A 34 -0.57 -3.21 10.23
CA ARG A 34 -0.92 -2.81 11.62
C ARG A 34 -0.06 -1.66 12.15
N LYS A 35 1.15 -1.44 11.63
CA LYS A 35 2.00 -0.28 11.96
C LYS A 35 1.53 0.99 11.24
N ALA A 36 1.06 0.89 9.99
CA ALA A 36 0.40 1.99 9.27
C ALA A 36 -0.84 2.53 10.02
N ARG A 37 -1.47 1.69 10.85
CA ARG A 37 -2.60 2.04 11.71
C ARG A 37 -2.34 3.18 12.70
N LYS A 38 -1.08 3.47 13.05
CA LYS A 38 -0.71 4.56 13.97
C LYS A 38 -0.62 5.92 13.26
N ASP A 39 -0.25 5.93 11.98
CA ASP A 39 -0.23 7.14 11.14
C ASP A 39 -1.62 7.43 10.52
N GLU A 40 -2.50 6.44 10.49
CA GLU A 40 -3.85 6.50 9.93
C GLU A 40 -4.93 7.15 10.83
N GLN A 41 -4.59 7.55 12.06
CA GLN A 41 -5.50 8.34 12.92
C GLN A 41 -5.68 9.79 12.45
N MET A 42 -4.94 10.26 11.43
CA MET A 42 -5.03 11.62 10.88
C MET A 42 -6.05 11.80 9.73
N LEU A 43 -7.07 10.95 9.60
CA LEU A 43 -7.85 10.84 8.35
C LEU A 43 -9.31 11.31 8.43
N LYS A 44 -9.84 11.66 9.61
CA LYS A 44 -11.06 12.48 9.68
C LYS A 44 -10.69 13.91 9.32
N LYS A 45 -11.44 14.53 8.40
CA LYS A 45 -11.22 15.91 8.00
C LYS A 45 -12.20 16.79 8.78
N ARG A 46 -11.70 17.69 9.62
CA ARG A 46 -12.51 18.77 10.19
C ARG A 46 -12.52 19.94 9.21
N ASN A 47 -13.69 20.52 8.96
CA ASN A 47 -13.80 21.68 8.08
C ASN A 47 -13.44 22.95 8.86
N VAL A 48 -12.18 23.40 8.71
CA VAL A 48 -11.60 24.56 9.40
C VAL A 48 -11.42 25.76 8.47
N GLY A 49 -11.99 25.73 7.25
CA GLY A 49 -11.73 26.75 6.22
C GLY A 49 -11.96 28.19 6.68
N ASP A 50 -11.20 29.11 6.07
CA ASP A 50 -11.30 30.55 6.31
C ASP A 50 -12.75 30.99 6.16
N LEU A 51 -13.26 31.72 7.15
CA LEU A 51 -14.69 32.00 7.37
C LEU A 51 -15.36 32.71 6.17
N SER A 52 -14.56 33.22 5.23
CA SER A 52 -14.97 34.03 4.08
C SER A 52 -15.06 33.31 2.72
N GLU A 53 -14.39 32.16 2.50
CA GLU A 53 -14.25 31.59 1.13
C GLU A 53 -15.18 30.41 0.79
N ILE A 54 -15.69 29.66 1.78
CA ILE A 54 -16.48 28.43 1.53
C ILE A 54 -17.99 28.68 1.69
N SER A 55 -18.39 29.83 2.24
CA SER A 55 -19.79 30.22 2.28
C SER A 55 -20.22 30.80 0.92
N PRO A 56 -21.25 30.26 0.23
CA PRO A 56 -21.80 30.89 -0.97
C PRO A 56 -22.42 32.27 -0.67
N LEU A 57 -22.60 32.60 0.62
CA LEU A 57 -22.71 33.97 1.08
C LEU A 57 -21.29 34.55 1.03
N LYS A 58 -20.91 35.16 -0.11
CA LYS A 58 -19.85 36.17 -0.11
C LYS A 58 -20.13 37.05 1.10
N GLU A 59 -19.24 37.06 2.09
CA GLU A 59 -19.28 38.04 3.17
C GLU A 59 -19.08 39.39 2.50
N ASN A 60 -20.19 39.97 2.03
CA ASN A 60 -20.24 41.35 1.64
C ASN A 60 -19.80 42.08 2.90
N ASN A 61 -18.65 42.73 2.81
CA ASN A 61 -17.92 43.41 3.87
C ASN A 61 -18.68 44.66 4.39
N GLN A 62 -19.99 44.52 4.60
CA GLN A 62 -20.89 45.46 5.23
C GLN A 62 -21.30 44.86 6.58
N GLN A 63 -20.42 45.03 7.55
CA GLN A 63 -20.76 45.33 8.95
C GLN A 63 -22.07 44.73 9.48
N ILE A 64 -22.06 43.44 9.81
CA ILE A 64 -22.81 42.97 10.98
C ILE A 64 -21.86 42.09 11.79
N PRO A 65 -21.22 42.61 12.85
CA PRO A 65 -20.57 41.76 13.82
C PRO A 65 -21.66 41.02 14.60
N THR A 66 -22.11 39.86 14.10
CA THR A 66 -23.00 39.00 14.88
C THR A 66 -22.20 38.46 16.06
N ALA A 67 -22.50 39.01 17.24
CA ALA A 67 -21.90 38.57 18.49
C ALA A 67 -22.12 37.06 18.64
N LEU A 68 -21.02 36.32 18.83
CA LEU A 68 -21.07 34.89 19.09
C LEU A 68 -21.80 34.65 20.40
N LEU A 69 -22.87 33.84 20.36
CA LEU A 69 -23.63 33.49 21.55
C LEU A 69 -22.79 32.60 22.48
N HIS A 70 -22.97 32.79 23.79
CA HIS A 70 -22.41 31.89 24.78
C HIS A 70 -23.15 30.54 24.77
N LEU A 71 -22.49 29.47 25.24
CA LEU A 71 -23.05 28.12 25.20
C LEU A 71 -24.42 28.03 25.91
N ASP A 72 -24.61 28.74 27.01
CA ASP A 72 -25.88 28.71 27.76
C ASP A 72 -27.03 29.36 26.98
N GLU A 73 -26.74 30.40 26.20
CA GLU A 73 -27.71 31.05 25.31
C GLU A 73 -28.06 30.14 24.12
N ILE A 74 -27.05 29.49 23.53
CA ILE A 74 -27.22 28.49 22.48
C ILE A 74 -28.14 27.36 22.97
N VAL A 75 -27.86 26.81 24.15
CA VAL A 75 -28.65 25.73 24.77
C VAL A 75 -30.09 26.18 24.99
N THR A 76 -30.29 27.38 25.53
CA THR A 76 -31.63 27.92 25.75
C THR A 76 -32.40 28.01 24.42
N ILE A 77 -31.80 28.58 23.38
CA ILE A 77 -32.43 28.73 22.06
C ILE A 77 -32.74 27.37 21.44
N LEU A 78 -31.75 26.49 21.31
CA LEU A 78 -31.91 25.24 20.56
C LEU A 78 -32.80 24.23 21.29
N LEU A 79 -32.76 24.16 22.63
CA LEU A 79 -33.61 23.23 23.37
C LEU A 79 -35.04 23.73 23.58
N SER A 80 -35.26 25.05 23.65
CA SER A 80 -36.62 25.58 23.89
C SER A 80 -37.39 25.90 22.61
N LYS A 81 -36.71 26.19 21.49
CA LYS A 81 -37.35 26.71 20.25
C LYS A 81 -37.40 25.71 19.10
N ILE A 82 -36.71 24.56 19.20
CA ILE A 82 -36.76 23.51 18.17
C ILE A 82 -37.83 22.48 18.56
N THR A 83 -39.08 22.83 18.27
CA THR A 83 -40.23 21.91 18.25
C THR A 83 -40.76 21.82 16.80
N PRO A 84 -41.46 20.73 16.41
CA PRO A 84 -41.96 20.57 15.05
C PRO A 84 -42.88 21.72 14.54
N THR A 85 -43.45 22.52 15.45
CA THR A 85 -44.41 23.58 15.14
C THR A 85 -43.84 25.00 15.22
N ASP A 86 -42.62 25.22 15.74
CA ASP A 86 -42.14 26.56 16.09
C ASP A 86 -40.84 27.02 15.40
N ILE A 87 -40.17 26.16 14.61
CA ILE A 87 -38.90 26.53 13.94
C ILE A 87 -39.06 27.80 13.07
N SER A 88 -40.14 27.88 12.30
CA SER A 88 -40.40 29.01 11.39
C SER A 88 -40.60 30.36 12.10
N LYS A 89 -41.03 30.35 13.37
CA LYS A 89 -41.22 31.58 14.16
C LYS A 89 -39.91 32.14 14.69
N PHE A 90 -38.90 31.27 14.85
CA PHE A 90 -37.64 31.60 15.50
C PHE A 90 -36.43 31.37 14.59
N GLU A 91 -36.60 31.38 13.26
CA GLU A 91 -35.54 31.05 12.31
C GLU A 91 -34.27 31.86 12.53
N ASN A 92 -34.38 33.17 12.77
CA ASN A 92 -33.20 34.01 12.98
C ASN A 92 -32.44 33.63 14.26
N ASP A 93 -33.15 33.42 15.36
CA ASP A 93 -32.53 33.01 16.63
C ASP A 93 -31.87 31.63 16.50
N ILE A 94 -32.57 30.69 15.86
CA ILE A 94 -32.07 29.34 15.60
C ILE A 94 -30.83 29.41 14.71
N TYR A 95 -30.88 30.17 13.61
CA TYR A 95 -29.74 30.37 12.73
C TYR A 95 -28.52 30.91 13.49
N GLN A 96 -28.69 31.96 14.31
CA GLN A 96 -27.60 32.51 15.12
C GLN A 96 -27.02 31.50 16.11
N ALA A 97 -27.88 30.70 16.77
CA ALA A 97 -27.43 29.69 17.71
C ALA A 97 -26.69 28.52 17.03
N VAL A 98 -27.19 28.04 15.89
CA VAL A 98 -26.53 26.98 15.12
C VAL A 98 -25.21 27.47 14.54
N GLN A 99 -25.19 28.69 13.98
CA GLN A 99 -23.98 29.32 13.46
C GLN A 99 -22.94 29.51 14.56
N SER A 100 -23.35 29.95 15.76
CA SER A 100 -22.47 30.07 16.92
C SER A 100 -21.94 28.71 17.36
N THR A 101 -22.77 27.66 17.32
CA THR A 101 -22.38 26.28 17.61
C THR A 101 -21.33 25.78 16.62
N ARG A 102 -21.55 25.95 15.31
CA ARG A 102 -20.56 25.59 14.29
C ARG A 102 -19.26 26.36 14.49
N ARG A 103 -19.31 27.68 14.71
CA ARG A 103 -18.11 28.52 14.96
C ARG A 103 -17.33 28.05 16.18
N LEU A 104 -18.04 27.64 17.24
CA LEU A 104 -17.44 27.05 18.44
C LEU A 104 -16.69 25.75 18.13
N LEU A 105 -17.24 24.91 17.24
CA LEU A 105 -16.70 23.60 16.86
C LEU A 105 -15.62 23.65 15.76
N SER A 106 -15.53 24.73 14.98
CA SER A 106 -14.55 24.90 13.91
C SER A 106 -13.15 25.35 14.39
N ARG A 107 -12.94 25.56 15.69
CA ARG A 107 -11.66 26.02 16.24
C ARG A 107 -10.52 25.03 15.96
N GLU A 108 -9.36 25.53 15.51
CA GLU A 108 -8.19 24.72 15.11
C GLU A 108 -7.66 23.82 16.23
N ASN A 109 -7.64 24.30 17.47
CA ASN A 109 -7.06 23.57 18.59
C ASN A 109 -8.13 23.18 19.62
N ASN A 110 -8.30 21.87 19.81
CA ASN A 110 -9.17 21.25 20.82
C ASN A 110 -10.59 21.86 20.88
N PRO A 111 -11.41 21.72 19.82
CA PRO A 111 -12.78 22.20 19.83
C PRO A 111 -13.56 21.53 20.98
N PRO A 112 -14.46 22.26 21.66
CA PRO A 112 -15.16 21.77 22.84
C PRO A 112 -16.31 20.82 22.49
N ILE A 113 -16.03 19.77 21.70
CA ILE A 113 -17.01 18.80 21.19
C ILE A 113 -17.77 18.15 22.37
N ASP A 114 -17.05 17.67 23.39
CA ASP A 114 -17.67 17.05 24.56
C ASP A 114 -18.59 18.00 25.33
N ARG A 115 -18.31 19.31 25.34
CA ARG A 115 -19.18 20.30 25.98
C ARG A 115 -20.49 20.46 25.22
N VAL A 116 -20.42 20.50 23.88
CA VAL A 116 -21.60 20.58 23.02
C VAL A 116 -22.45 19.30 23.14
N ILE A 117 -21.81 18.14 23.19
CA ILE A 117 -22.50 16.85 23.41
C ILE A 117 -23.17 16.81 24.78
N LYS A 118 -22.44 17.11 25.86
CA LYS A 118 -22.97 17.10 27.24
C LYS A 118 -24.09 18.13 27.45
N ALA A 119 -24.08 19.21 26.68
CA ALA A 119 -25.14 20.22 26.68
C ALA A 119 -26.43 19.78 25.94
N GLY A 120 -26.46 18.56 25.39
CA GLY A 120 -27.66 18.01 24.74
C GLY A 120 -27.95 18.59 23.35
N LEU A 121 -26.95 19.20 22.70
CA LEU A 121 -27.15 19.92 21.44
C LEU A 121 -27.21 19.02 20.20
N VAL A 122 -26.80 17.75 20.28
CA VAL A 122 -26.79 16.86 19.10
C VAL A 122 -28.19 16.59 18.55
N PRO A 123 -29.19 16.13 19.34
CA PRO A 123 -30.54 15.90 18.82
C PRO A 123 -31.20 17.10 18.12
N PRO A 124 -31.20 18.33 18.67
CA PRO A 124 -31.79 19.48 17.98
C PRO A 124 -31.03 19.84 16.69
N LEU A 125 -29.69 19.76 16.67
CA LEU A 125 -28.91 19.98 15.45
C LEU A 125 -29.28 18.95 14.37
N VAL A 126 -29.43 17.67 14.74
CA VAL A 126 -29.86 16.62 13.82
C VAL A 126 -31.30 16.83 13.33
N GLN A 127 -32.19 17.32 14.17
CA GLN A 127 -33.56 17.65 13.78
C GLN A 127 -33.60 18.77 12.74
N LEU A 128 -32.69 19.75 12.81
CA LEU A 128 -32.60 20.84 11.83
C LEU A 128 -32.14 20.38 10.44
N LEU A 129 -31.52 19.21 10.31
CA LEU A 129 -31.19 18.64 9.00
C LEU A 129 -32.44 18.41 8.13
N LYS A 130 -33.60 18.20 8.76
CA LYS A 130 -34.88 18.01 8.07
C LYS A 130 -35.58 19.31 7.67
N TYR A 131 -35.03 20.47 8.05
CA TYR A 131 -35.71 21.75 7.89
C TYR A 131 -35.57 22.31 6.47
N GLU A 132 -36.24 21.68 5.51
CA GLU A 132 -36.16 21.99 4.07
C GLU A 132 -36.58 23.42 3.71
N GLN A 133 -37.30 24.12 4.60
CA GLN A 133 -37.77 25.48 4.37
C GLN A 133 -36.63 26.51 4.40
N ASN A 134 -35.51 26.21 5.06
CA ASN A 134 -34.38 27.14 5.16
C ASN A 134 -33.03 26.40 5.04
N SER A 135 -32.48 26.42 3.83
CA SER A 135 -31.22 25.75 3.50
C SER A 135 -30.00 26.32 4.22
N ASN A 136 -30.05 27.58 4.69
CA ASN A 136 -28.96 28.16 5.48
C ASN A 136 -28.89 27.51 6.88
N ILE A 137 -30.05 27.25 7.51
CA ILE A 137 -30.11 26.53 8.78
C ILE A 137 -29.68 25.08 8.59
N GLN A 138 -30.14 24.41 7.52
CA GLN A 138 -29.70 23.04 7.21
C GLN A 138 -28.19 22.96 7.01
N PHE A 139 -27.60 23.91 6.27
CA PHE A 139 -26.17 23.97 6.02
C PHE A 139 -25.37 24.15 7.31
N GLU A 140 -25.72 25.14 8.15
CA GLU A 140 -25.03 25.40 9.41
C GLU A 140 -25.16 24.21 10.38
N ALA A 141 -26.33 23.57 10.42
CA ALA A 141 -26.58 22.39 11.25
C ALA A 141 -25.77 21.18 10.75
N ALA A 142 -25.78 20.92 9.45
CA ALA A 142 -24.99 19.88 8.82
C ALA A 142 -23.50 20.05 9.14
N TRP A 143 -22.98 21.27 9.02
CA TRP A 143 -21.58 21.58 9.32
C TRP A 143 -21.25 21.40 10.81
N ALA A 144 -22.10 21.88 11.72
CA ALA A 144 -21.94 21.64 13.15
C ALA A 144 -21.85 20.14 13.46
N VAL A 145 -22.77 19.33 12.92
CA VAL A 145 -22.80 17.88 13.12
C VAL A 145 -21.57 17.20 12.47
N THR A 146 -21.12 17.63 11.29
CA THR A 146 -19.89 17.13 10.65
C THR A 146 -18.66 17.36 11.55
N ASN A 147 -18.56 18.53 12.19
CA ASN A 147 -17.44 18.83 13.08
C ASN A 147 -17.46 17.94 14.33
N ILE A 148 -18.64 17.61 14.87
CA ILE A 148 -18.77 16.63 15.97
C ILE A 148 -18.32 15.24 15.49
N ALA A 149 -18.77 14.81 14.31
CA ALA A 149 -18.40 13.51 13.74
C ALA A 149 -16.91 13.40 13.38
N SER A 150 -16.22 14.53 13.17
CA SER A 150 -14.76 14.57 12.90
C SER A 150 -13.89 14.28 14.14
N GLY A 151 -14.51 14.20 15.32
CA GLY A 151 -13.83 13.95 16.59
C GLY A 151 -13.41 12.49 16.83
N ASN A 152 -13.38 12.05 18.09
CA ASN A 152 -13.09 10.65 18.45
C ASN A 152 -14.29 9.71 18.14
N SER A 153 -14.11 8.40 18.30
CA SER A 153 -15.15 7.42 17.96
C SER A 153 -16.41 7.53 18.82
N ASP A 154 -16.32 7.90 20.09
CA ASP A 154 -17.50 8.11 20.97
C ASP A 154 -18.31 9.34 20.52
N GLN A 155 -17.63 10.39 20.07
CA GLN A 155 -18.25 11.60 19.51
C GLN A 155 -18.96 11.28 18.18
N THR A 156 -18.34 10.46 17.32
CA THR A 156 -18.99 9.94 16.11
C THR A 156 -20.18 9.03 16.43
N GLN A 157 -20.07 8.13 17.41
CA GLN A 157 -21.15 7.27 17.89
C GLN A 157 -22.37 8.10 18.31
N THR A 158 -22.15 9.19 19.06
CA THR A 158 -23.23 10.10 19.50
C THR A 158 -24.03 10.67 18.30
N VAL A 159 -23.34 11.05 17.22
CA VAL A 159 -24.00 11.54 15.99
C VAL A 159 -24.80 10.44 15.30
N VAL A 160 -24.26 9.23 15.26
CA VAL A 160 -24.92 8.06 14.65
C VAL A 160 -26.16 7.65 15.45
N GLU A 161 -26.07 7.59 16.78
CA GLU A 161 -27.18 7.27 17.68
C GLU A 161 -28.30 8.31 17.64
N ALA A 162 -27.97 9.57 17.36
CA ALA A 162 -28.96 10.63 17.14
C ALA A 162 -29.72 10.49 15.80
N GLY A 163 -29.38 9.50 14.96
CA GLY A 163 -30.07 9.23 13.69
C GLY A 163 -29.62 10.10 12.52
N ALA A 164 -28.47 10.77 12.62
CA ALA A 164 -28.03 11.75 11.61
C ALA A 164 -27.79 11.15 10.22
N VAL A 165 -27.37 9.87 10.15
CA VAL A 165 -26.98 9.21 8.89
C VAL A 165 -28.11 9.23 7.85
N ASP A 166 -29.35 8.94 8.26
CA ASP A 166 -30.49 8.93 7.35
C ASP A 166 -30.79 10.31 6.77
N PHE A 167 -30.67 11.35 7.60
CA PHE A 167 -30.89 12.72 7.15
C PHE A 167 -29.77 13.19 6.24
N PHE A 168 -28.51 12.82 6.51
CA PHE A 168 -27.43 13.11 5.58
C PHE A 168 -27.62 12.41 4.22
N ILE A 169 -28.07 11.15 4.20
CA ILE A 169 -28.38 10.44 2.94
C ILE A 169 -29.52 11.14 2.19
N ALA A 170 -30.56 11.60 2.89
CA ALA A 170 -31.63 12.38 2.28
C ALA A 170 -31.10 13.70 1.68
N LEU A 171 -30.22 14.41 2.40
CA LEU A 171 -29.62 15.67 1.96
C LEU A 171 -28.71 15.54 0.73
N LEU A 172 -28.27 14.33 0.36
CA LEU A 172 -27.59 14.09 -0.92
C LEU A 172 -28.46 14.45 -2.13
N HIS A 173 -29.79 14.50 -1.96
CA HIS A 173 -30.75 14.87 -2.99
C HIS A 173 -31.20 16.35 -2.90
N SER A 174 -30.58 17.15 -2.02
CA SER A 174 -30.90 18.56 -1.88
C SER A 174 -30.65 19.33 -3.19
N SER A 175 -31.54 20.25 -3.53
CA SER A 175 -31.34 21.20 -4.64
C SER A 175 -30.25 22.24 -4.32
N HIS A 176 -29.84 22.34 -3.06
CA HIS A 176 -28.80 23.25 -2.59
C HIS A 176 -27.45 22.52 -2.51
N VAL A 177 -26.57 22.83 -3.46
CA VAL A 177 -25.26 22.16 -3.62
C VAL A 177 -24.42 22.20 -2.34
N ASN A 178 -24.38 23.33 -1.63
CA ASN A 178 -23.64 23.47 -0.38
C ASN A 178 -24.15 22.54 0.73
N VAL A 179 -25.47 22.33 0.82
CA VAL A 179 -26.08 21.40 1.78
C VAL A 179 -25.73 19.96 1.41
N CYS A 180 -25.84 19.61 0.13
CA CYS A 180 -25.48 18.30 -0.39
C CYS A 180 -23.99 17.99 -0.13
N GLU A 181 -23.10 18.93 -0.45
CA GLU A 181 -21.66 18.80 -0.22
C GLU A 181 -21.32 18.63 1.26
N GLN A 182 -21.96 19.39 2.15
CA GLN A 182 -21.76 19.25 3.59
C GLN A 182 -22.23 17.87 4.11
N ALA A 183 -23.31 17.34 3.54
CA ALA A 183 -23.80 15.99 3.85
C ALA A 183 -22.83 14.90 3.38
N VAL A 184 -22.24 15.04 2.19
CA VAL A 184 -21.17 14.15 1.70
C VAL A 184 -19.99 14.14 2.68
N TRP A 185 -19.52 15.31 3.12
CA TRP A 185 -18.43 15.40 4.09
C TRP A 185 -18.80 14.71 5.41
N ALA A 186 -20.00 14.95 5.94
CA ALA A 186 -20.47 14.31 7.17
C ALA A 186 -20.40 12.78 7.07
N LEU A 187 -20.94 12.22 5.98
CA LEU A 187 -20.92 10.79 5.71
C LEU A 187 -19.50 10.25 5.56
N GLY A 188 -18.60 10.99 4.91
CA GLY A 188 -17.19 10.65 4.80
C GLY A 188 -16.48 10.57 6.16
N ASN A 189 -16.74 11.50 7.09
CA ASN A 189 -16.19 11.45 8.45
C ASN A 189 -16.74 10.26 9.26
N ILE A 190 -18.03 9.97 9.14
CA ILE A 190 -18.67 8.84 9.82
C ILE A 190 -18.11 7.52 9.29
N ALA A 191 -18.07 7.34 7.96
CA ALA A 191 -17.51 6.13 7.34
C ALA A 191 -16.00 5.98 7.62
N GLY A 192 -15.26 7.09 7.71
CA GLY A 192 -13.82 7.10 7.94
C GLY A 192 -13.40 6.74 9.37
N ASP A 193 -14.31 6.74 10.35
CA ASP A 193 -13.99 6.37 11.73
C ASP A 193 -13.62 4.89 11.89
N GLY A 194 -14.27 4.00 11.15
CA GLY A 194 -13.98 2.58 11.24
C GLY A 194 -14.98 1.70 10.50
N PRO A 195 -14.70 0.38 10.42
CA PRO A 195 -15.50 -0.55 9.64
C PRO A 195 -16.96 -0.66 10.14
N GLN A 196 -17.20 -0.49 11.44
CA GLN A 196 -18.56 -0.50 12.01
C GLN A 196 -19.44 0.61 11.41
N PHE A 197 -18.98 1.86 11.45
CA PHE A 197 -19.76 2.98 10.92
C PHE A 197 -19.75 3.03 9.40
N ARG A 198 -18.65 2.63 8.75
CA ARG A 198 -18.61 2.41 7.30
C ARG A 198 -19.72 1.46 6.87
N ASP A 199 -19.80 0.27 7.47
CA ASP A 199 -20.80 -0.74 7.10
C ASP A 199 -22.21 -0.31 7.47
N PHE A 200 -22.37 0.45 8.56
CA PHE A 200 -23.64 1.06 8.91
C PHE A 200 -24.11 2.02 7.81
N VAL A 201 -23.27 2.99 7.41
CA VAL A 201 -23.59 3.97 6.36
C VAL A 201 -23.89 3.27 5.02
N ILE A 202 -23.12 2.24 4.66
CA ILE A 202 -23.40 1.39 3.49
C ILE A 202 -24.77 0.72 3.60
N SER A 203 -25.08 0.11 4.76
CA SER A 203 -26.35 -0.58 4.99
C SER A 203 -27.58 0.33 4.95
N ARG A 204 -27.39 1.65 5.14
CA ARG A 204 -28.44 2.67 4.98
C ARG A 204 -28.63 3.11 3.52
N GLY A 205 -27.89 2.54 2.56
CA GLY A 205 -28.09 2.74 1.13
C GLY A 205 -27.38 3.98 0.56
N VAL A 206 -26.27 4.41 1.15
CA VAL A 206 -25.53 5.61 0.72
C VAL A 206 -24.94 5.52 -0.70
N VAL A 207 -24.63 4.30 -1.16
CA VAL A 207 -23.76 4.08 -2.34
C VAL A 207 -24.38 4.69 -3.59
N LYS A 208 -25.62 4.32 -3.92
CA LYS A 208 -26.29 4.80 -5.14
C LYS A 208 -26.45 6.33 -5.17
N PRO A 209 -26.91 7.02 -4.11
CA PRO A 209 -26.93 8.47 -4.06
C PRO A 209 -25.55 9.12 -4.27
N LEU A 210 -24.48 8.59 -3.66
CA LEU A 210 -23.13 9.13 -3.85
C LEU A 210 -22.63 8.97 -5.29
N LEU A 211 -22.86 7.81 -5.91
CA LEU A 211 -22.45 7.58 -7.30
C LEU A 211 -23.17 8.52 -8.28
N ALA A 212 -24.42 8.91 -8.01
CA ALA A 212 -25.16 9.87 -8.84
C ALA A 212 -24.53 11.28 -8.84
N LEU A 213 -23.75 11.62 -7.80
CA LEU A 213 -23.01 12.88 -7.70
C LEU A 213 -21.73 12.89 -8.55
N VAL A 214 -21.34 11.76 -9.16
CA VAL A 214 -20.20 11.72 -10.07
C VAL A 214 -20.70 11.93 -11.50
N ASN A 215 -20.80 13.19 -11.91
CA ASN A 215 -21.23 13.58 -13.25
C ASN A 215 -20.46 14.82 -13.76
N LEU A 216 -20.53 15.08 -15.07
CA LEU A 216 -19.78 16.15 -15.75
C LEU A 216 -20.09 17.56 -15.24
N ASN A 217 -21.25 17.77 -14.60
CA ASN A 217 -21.67 19.08 -14.08
C ASN A 217 -21.23 19.30 -12.63
N THR A 218 -20.62 18.30 -11.99
CA THR A 218 -20.22 18.40 -10.59
C THR A 218 -18.93 19.22 -10.46
N PRO A 219 -18.92 20.32 -9.70
CA PRO A 219 -17.72 21.13 -9.51
C PRO A 219 -16.57 20.29 -8.94
N HIS A 220 -15.34 20.59 -9.36
CA HIS A 220 -14.17 19.81 -8.95
C HIS A 220 -13.99 19.79 -7.41
N SER A 221 -14.21 20.91 -6.72
CA SER A 221 -14.13 20.98 -5.25
C SER A 221 -15.10 20.00 -4.59
N PHE A 222 -16.32 19.92 -5.11
CA PHE A 222 -17.34 18.99 -4.62
C PHE A 222 -16.97 17.55 -4.97
N LEU A 223 -16.47 17.29 -6.18
CA LEU A 223 -16.05 15.96 -6.60
C LEU A 223 -14.89 15.40 -5.75
N ARG A 224 -13.99 16.26 -5.24
CA ARG A 224 -12.97 15.85 -4.26
C ARG A 224 -13.62 15.29 -2.99
N ASN A 225 -14.64 15.96 -2.45
CA ASN A 225 -15.36 15.49 -1.26
C ASN A 225 -16.13 14.18 -1.52
N VAL A 226 -16.76 14.05 -2.69
CA VAL A 226 -17.43 12.80 -3.11
C VAL A 226 -16.41 11.66 -3.21
N THR A 227 -15.28 11.88 -3.88
CA THR A 227 -14.26 10.85 -4.10
C THR A 227 -13.57 10.44 -2.80
N TRP A 228 -13.28 11.40 -1.92
CA TRP A 228 -12.77 11.12 -0.57
C TRP A 228 -13.76 10.30 0.26
N THR A 229 -15.06 10.58 0.14
CA THR A 229 -16.10 9.79 0.82
C THR A 229 -16.17 8.37 0.26
N LEU A 230 -16.12 8.20 -1.07
CA LEU A 230 -16.05 6.89 -1.72
C LEU A 230 -14.81 6.10 -1.27
N SER A 231 -13.65 6.76 -1.10
CA SER A 231 -12.43 6.09 -0.64
C SER A 231 -12.59 5.58 0.80
N ASN A 232 -13.23 6.34 1.69
CA ASN A 232 -13.56 5.88 3.05
C ASN A 232 -14.55 4.70 3.07
N LEU A 233 -15.50 4.64 2.13
CA LEU A 233 -16.39 3.47 1.99
C LEU A 233 -15.65 2.20 1.53
N CYS A 234 -14.53 2.34 0.83
CA CYS A 234 -13.70 1.24 0.36
C CYS A 234 -12.66 0.77 1.40
N ARG A 235 -12.45 1.54 2.45
CA ARG A 235 -11.34 1.39 3.40
C ARG A 235 -11.61 0.34 4.48
N ASN A 236 -10.56 -0.16 5.13
CA ASN A 236 -10.53 -1.17 6.20
C ASN A 236 -10.80 -2.60 5.73
N LYS A 237 -9.98 -3.56 6.18
CA LYS A 237 -10.07 -4.97 5.78
C LYS A 237 -10.72 -5.91 6.78
N ASN A 238 -10.97 -5.45 8.00
CA ASN A 238 -11.42 -6.30 9.10
C ASN A 238 -12.66 -5.69 9.78
N PRO A 239 -13.88 -6.02 9.31
CA PRO A 239 -14.18 -6.71 8.05
C PRO A 239 -13.96 -5.80 6.82
N PRO A 240 -13.80 -6.37 5.60
CA PRO A 240 -13.80 -5.58 4.37
C PRO A 240 -15.23 -5.17 3.99
N PRO A 241 -15.43 -4.15 3.14
CA PRO A 241 -16.75 -3.82 2.61
C PRO A 241 -17.35 -5.01 1.84
N LYS A 242 -18.68 -5.06 1.78
CA LYS A 242 -19.41 -6.11 1.04
C LYS A 242 -19.05 -6.06 -0.45
N LEU A 243 -18.85 -7.24 -1.05
CA LEU A 243 -18.39 -7.35 -2.44
C LEU A 243 -19.37 -6.74 -3.45
N GLU A 244 -20.68 -6.90 -3.23
CA GLU A 244 -21.72 -6.32 -4.08
C GLU A 244 -21.60 -4.79 -4.17
N GLU A 245 -21.36 -4.13 -3.03
CA GLU A 245 -21.21 -2.68 -2.98
C GLU A 245 -19.91 -2.21 -3.64
N ILE A 246 -18.83 -2.99 -3.49
CA ILE A 246 -17.57 -2.76 -4.20
C ILE A 246 -17.79 -2.79 -5.71
N GLN A 247 -18.52 -3.78 -6.22
CA GLN A 247 -18.82 -3.91 -7.65
C GLN A 247 -19.60 -2.70 -8.19
N ASN A 248 -20.49 -2.10 -7.39
CA ASN A 248 -21.22 -0.89 -7.76
C ASN A 248 -20.30 0.35 -7.86
N VAL A 249 -19.32 0.46 -6.96
CA VAL A 249 -18.42 1.63 -6.88
C VAL A 249 -17.29 1.57 -7.92
N LEU A 250 -16.84 0.38 -8.29
CA LEU A 250 -15.68 0.17 -9.17
C LEU A 250 -15.74 0.90 -10.53
N PRO A 251 -16.84 0.86 -11.31
CA PRO A 251 -16.91 1.58 -12.58
C PRO A 251 -16.68 3.09 -12.44
N VAL A 252 -17.16 3.67 -11.34
CA VAL A 252 -17.00 5.09 -11.05
C VAL A 252 -15.56 5.39 -10.63
N LEU A 253 -14.92 4.53 -9.83
CA LEU A 253 -13.50 4.69 -9.54
C LEU A 253 -12.63 4.58 -10.80
N ALA A 254 -12.97 3.67 -11.72
CA ALA A 254 -12.27 3.53 -12.98
C ALA A 254 -12.37 4.78 -13.87
N GLN A 255 -13.48 5.52 -13.78
CA GLN A 255 -13.61 6.83 -14.41
C GLN A 255 -12.78 7.91 -13.67
N LEU A 256 -12.82 7.93 -12.33
CA LEU A 256 -12.22 8.99 -11.53
C LEU A 256 -10.68 8.98 -11.53
N ILE A 257 -10.03 7.83 -11.72
CA ILE A 257 -8.56 7.78 -11.81
C ILE A 257 -7.98 8.48 -13.04
N SER A 258 -8.80 8.73 -14.06
CA SER A 258 -8.42 9.45 -15.28
C SER A 258 -8.91 10.91 -15.27
N HIS A 259 -9.36 11.41 -14.11
CA HIS A 259 -9.87 12.76 -13.96
C HIS A 259 -8.76 13.82 -14.07
N VAL A 260 -9.11 15.02 -14.55
CA VAL A 260 -8.15 16.14 -14.71
C VAL A 260 -7.67 16.69 -13.36
N ASP A 261 -8.52 16.63 -12.34
CA ASP A 261 -8.23 17.09 -10.99
C ASP A 261 -7.40 16.07 -10.21
N LYS A 262 -6.20 16.48 -9.80
CA LYS A 262 -5.19 15.59 -9.18
C LYS A 262 -5.57 15.13 -7.77
N ASP A 263 -6.39 15.88 -7.04
CA ASP A 263 -6.86 15.46 -5.72
C ASP A 263 -7.94 14.36 -5.86
N VAL A 264 -8.82 14.49 -6.86
CA VAL A 264 -9.77 13.43 -7.23
C VAL A 264 -9.04 12.14 -7.60
N VAL A 265 -8.01 12.23 -8.45
CA VAL A 265 -7.20 11.06 -8.84
C VAL A 265 -6.54 10.41 -7.63
N ALA A 266 -5.95 11.22 -6.72
CA ALA A 266 -5.29 10.71 -5.52
C ALA A 266 -6.25 9.90 -4.62
N ASP A 267 -7.44 10.44 -4.31
CA ASP A 267 -8.43 9.74 -3.48
C ASP A 267 -9.02 8.51 -4.19
N ALA A 268 -9.20 8.55 -5.51
CA ALA A 268 -9.60 7.39 -6.31
C ALA A 268 -8.54 6.27 -6.28
N CYS A 269 -7.26 6.62 -6.40
CA CYS A 269 -6.16 5.67 -6.24
C CYS A 269 -6.12 5.07 -4.84
N TRP A 270 -6.37 5.86 -3.78
CA TRP A 270 -6.48 5.33 -2.42
C TRP A 270 -7.60 4.31 -2.30
N ALA A 271 -8.79 4.61 -2.85
CA ALA A 271 -9.90 3.68 -2.88
C ALA A 271 -9.50 2.35 -3.54
N LEU A 272 -8.91 2.39 -4.74
CA LEU A 272 -8.43 1.20 -5.44
C LEU A 272 -7.33 0.46 -4.67
N SER A 273 -6.44 1.18 -3.98
CA SER A 273 -5.41 0.56 -3.14
C SER A 273 -6.00 -0.24 -1.99
N TYR A 274 -7.13 0.21 -1.40
CA TYR A 274 -7.83 -0.55 -0.36
C TYR A 274 -8.56 -1.76 -0.92
N LEU A 275 -9.15 -1.64 -2.12
CA LEU A 275 -9.90 -2.72 -2.75
C LEU A 275 -9.00 -3.83 -3.29
N THR A 276 -7.83 -3.48 -3.83
CA THR A 276 -6.81 -4.42 -4.33
C THR A 276 -6.14 -5.21 -3.21
N ASP A 277 -6.26 -4.75 -1.98
CA ASP A 277 -5.65 -5.40 -0.84
C ASP A 277 -6.55 -6.49 -0.25
N GLY A 278 -6.65 -7.58 -1.00
CA GLY A 278 -7.54 -8.70 -0.74
C GLY A 278 -7.06 -10.00 -1.40
N PRO A 279 -7.89 -11.05 -1.36
CA PRO A 279 -7.57 -12.31 -2.03
C PRO A 279 -7.66 -12.17 -3.56
N ASN A 280 -7.09 -13.13 -4.30
CA ASN A 280 -6.99 -13.10 -5.76
C ASN A 280 -8.34 -12.85 -6.45
N GLU A 281 -9.46 -13.39 -5.94
CA GLU A 281 -10.77 -13.20 -6.56
C GLU A 281 -11.20 -11.72 -6.56
N LYS A 282 -10.79 -10.94 -5.56
CA LYS A 282 -11.03 -9.49 -5.54
C LYS A 282 -10.12 -8.75 -6.51
N ILE A 283 -8.86 -9.17 -6.61
CA ILE A 283 -7.90 -8.62 -7.57
C ILE A 283 -8.42 -8.83 -9.00
N ASP A 284 -8.94 -10.00 -9.33
CA ASP A 284 -9.53 -10.29 -10.65
C ASP A 284 -10.67 -9.34 -11.01
N ILE A 285 -11.59 -9.10 -10.08
CA ILE A 285 -12.72 -8.18 -10.29
C ILE A 285 -12.20 -6.78 -10.61
N ILE A 286 -11.14 -6.33 -9.93
CA ILE A 286 -10.55 -5.01 -10.17
C ILE A 286 -9.83 -4.98 -11.51
N ILE A 287 -9.05 -6.00 -11.86
CA ILE A 287 -8.39 -6.09 -13.17
C ILE A 287 -9.41 -5.98 -14.31
N GLN A 288 -10.55 -6.67 -14.19
CA GLN A 288 -11.62 -6.67 -15.19
C GLN A 288 -12.26 -5.29 -15.44
N THR A 289 -12.06 -4.33 -14.54
CA THR A 289 -12.53 -2.94 -14.73
C THR A 289 -11.65 -2.11 -15.67
N GLY A 290 -10.47 -2.62 -16.06
CA GLY A 290 -9.55 -1.90 -16.95
C GLY A 290 -8.74 -0.78 -16.28
N VAL A 291 -8.66 -0.77 -14.94
CA VAL A 291 -7.91 0.27 -14.21
C VAL A 291 -6.39 0.10 -14.24
N VAL A 292 -5.88 -1.10 -14.54
CA VAL A 292 -4.44 -1.40 -14.44
C VAL A 292 -3.57 -0.51 -15.34
N PRO A 293 -3.88 -0.32 -16.65
CA PRO A 293 -3.09 0.56 -17.51
C PRO A 293 -3.00 2.00 -16.97
N HIS A 294 -4.11 2.53 -16.45
CA HIS A 294 -4.18 3.87 -15.88
C HIS A 294 -3.36 3.97 -14.58
N LEU A 295 -3.47 2.98 -13.68
CA LEU A 295 -2.65 2.93 -12.46
C LEU A 295 -1.16 2.88 -12.79
N VAL A 296 -0.77 2.14 -13.84
CA VAL A 296 0.62 2.08 -14.31
C VAL A 296 1.07 3.43 -14.87
N GLU A 297 0.24 4.10 -15.67
CA GLU A 297 0.53 5.43 -16.21
C GLU A 297 0.76 6.46 -15.09
N LEU A 298 -0.04 6.40 -14.02
CA LEU A 298 0.06 7.30 -12.86
C LEU A 298 1.37 7.15 -12.06
N LEU A 299 2.12 6.05 -12.24
CA LEU A 299 3.44 5.88 -11.63
C LEU A 299 4.48 6.90 -12.13
N GLN A 300 4.23 7.53 -13.28
CA GLN A 300 5.11 8.55 -13.85
C GLN A 300 4.78 9.98 -13.38
N ASP A 301 3.69 10.17 -12.63
CA ASP A 301 3.28 11.49 -12.18
C ASP A 301 4.35 12.09 -11.23
N SER A 302 4.49 13.41 -11.26
CA SER A 302 5.40 14.13 -10.36
C SER A 302 4.81 14.30 -8.95
N ASN A 303 3.49 14.20 -8.82
CA ASN A 303 2.78 14.34 -7.56
C ASN A 303 2.83 13.05 -6.75
N VAL A 304 3.59 13.09 -5.66
CA VAL A 304 3.74 11.96 -4.72
C VAL A 304 2.41 11.51 -4.09
N ASN A 305 1.41 12.38 -4.00
CA ASN A 305 0.10 12.04 -3.46
C ASN A 305 -0.69 11.13 -4.41
N ILE A 306 -0.31 11.07 -5.69
CA ILE A 306 -0.85 10.15 -6.70
C ILE A 306 0.04 8.92 -6.81
N VAL A 307 1.36 9.11 -6.94
CA VAL A 307 2.30 7.99 -7.11
C VAL A 307 2.22 7.01 -5.95
N THR A 308 2.09 7.48 -4.71
CA THR A 308 2.05 6.63 -3.52
C THR A 308 0.87 5.64 -3.54
N PRO A 309 -0.40 6.07 -3.64
CA PRO A 309 -1.52 5.13 -3.71
C PRO A 309 -1.58 4.33 -5.01
N ALA A 310 -1.16 4.89 -6.15
CA ALA A 310 -1.08 4.14 -7.41
C ALA A 310 -0.07 2.99 -7.31
N LEU A 311 1.13 3.25 -6.78
CA LEU A 311 2.16 2.26 -6.53
C LEU A 311 1.69 1.21 -5.53
N ARG A 312 0.98 1.62 -4.47
CA ARG A 312 0.38 0.68 -3.52
C ARG A 312 -0.62 -0.26 -4.19
N ALA A 313 -1.52 0.28 -5.01
CA ALA A 313 -2.50 -0.53 -5.74
C ALA A 313 -1.82 -1.52 -6.70
N ILE A 314 -0.81 -1.07 -7.45
CA ILE A 314 0.00 -1.94 -8.33
C ILE A 314 0.71 -3.03 -7.53
N GLY A 315 1.36 -2.65 -6.42
CA GLY A 315 2.05 -3.57 -5.53
C GLY A 315 1.11 -4.63 -4.94
N ASN A 316 -0.11 -4.25 -4.57
CA ASN A 316 -1.15 -5.19 -4.12
C ASN A 316 -1.55 -6.16 -5.23
N ILE A 317 -1.76 -5.69 -6.46
CA ILE A 317 -2.15 -6.54 -7.60
C ILE A 317 -1.08 -7.61 -7.88
N VAL A 318 0.21 -7.25 -7.85
CA VAL A 318 1.31 -8.21 -8.12
C VAL A 318 1.55 -9.21 -6.98
N THR A 319 0.90 -9.05 -5.82
CA THR A 319 0.85 -10.11 -4.79
C THR A 319 -0.04 -11.29 -5.17
N GLY A 320 -0.90 -11.09 -6.17
CA GLY A 320 -1.75 -12.10 -6.78
C GLY A 320 -0.96 -13.19 -7.52
N ASP A 321 -1.69 -14.01 -8.28
CA ASP A 321 -1.06 -15.08 -9.07
C ASP A 321 -0.24 -14.56 -10.26
N ASP A 322 0.37 -15.49 -10.99
CA ASP A 322 1.19 -15.17 -12.16
C ASP A 322 0.41 -14.45 -13.25
N PHE A 323 -0.87 -14.79 -13.48
CA PHE A 323 -1.68 -14.15 -14.52
C PHE A 323 -2.01 -12.69 -14.16
N GLN A 324 -2.39 -12.46 -12.90
CA GLN A 324 -2.66 -11.12 -12.37
C GLN A 324 -1.41 -10.24 -12.43
N THR A 325 -0.25 -10.82 -12.11
CA THR A 325 1.05 -10.14 -12.20
C THR A 325 1.45 -9.85 -13.64
N GLN A 326 1.20 -10.80 -14.54
CA GLN A 326 1.47 -10.65 -15.95
C GLN A 326 0.71 -9.47 -16.56
N THR A 327 -0.54 -9.25 -16.12
CA THR A 327 -1.34 -8.10 -16.55
C THR A 327 -0.64 -6.76 -16.24
N VAL A 328 -0.02 -6.64 -15.07
CA VAL A 328 0.74 -5.44 -14.67
C VAL A 328 2.02 -5.29 -15.48
N VAL A 329 2.73 -6.39 -15.71
CA VAL A 329 3.97 -6.42 -16.51
C VAL A 329 3.68 -6.00 -17.96
N GLU A 330 2.63 -6.51 -18.58
CA GLU A 330 2.21 -6.21 -19.95
C GLU A 330 1.76 -4.76 -20.12
N CYS A 331 1.27 -4.11 -19.06
CA CYS A 331 0.99 -2.67 -19.05
C CYS A 331 2.27 -1.81 -18.99
N GLY A 332 3.47 -2.42 -18.93
CA GLY A 332 4.75 -1.71 -18.93
C GLY A 332 5.18 -1.16 -17.57
N ALA A 333 4.64 -1.70 -16.46
CA ALA A 333 4.89 -1.19 -15.11
C ALA A 333 6.39 -1.15 -14.73
N LEU A 334 7.18 -2.12 -15.20
CA LEU A 334 8.60 -2.24 -14.88
C LEU A 334 9.42 -1.03 -15.35
N ASN A 335 9.05 -0.41 -16.48
CA ASN A 335 9.71 0.81 -16.98
C ASN A 335 9.55 2.00 -16.02
N TYR A 336 8.39 2.11 -15.38
CA TYR A 336 8.10 3.16 -14.41
C TYR A 336 8.70 2.81 -13.04
N LEU A 337 8.60 1.54 -12.61
CA LEU A 337 9.26 1.07 -11.40
C LEU A 337 10.77 1.35 -11.44
N ARG A 338 11.43 1.15 -12.59
CA ARG A 338 12.84 1.53 -12.79
C ARG A 338 13.11 2.99 -12.43
N LYS A 339 12.26 3.92 -12.88
CA LYS A 339 12.39 5.35 -12.55
C LYS A 339 12.14 5.59 -11.06
N LEU A 340 11.21 4.86 -10.43
CA LEU A 340 10.90 5.00 -9.00
C LEU A 340 12.03 4.52 -8.09
N PHE A 341 12.87 3.58 -8.53
CA PHE A 341 14.10 3.21 -7.80
C PHE A 341 15.10 4.37 -7.68
N LEU A 342 15.02 5.37 -8.55
CA LEU A 342 15.86 6.57 -8.55
C LEU A 342 15.19 7.75 -7.81
N ASN A 343 14.05 7.53 -7.17
CA ASN A 343 13.32 8.60 -6.49
C ASN A 343 14.06 9.07 -5.23
N PRO A 344 14.14 10.38 -4.96
CA PRO A 344 14.82 10.89 -3.76
C PRO A 344 14.13 10.50 -2.44
N LYS A 345 12.85 10.08 -2.47
CA LYS A 345 12.13 9.65 -1.28
C LYS A 345 12.28 8.14 -1.08
N SER A 346 13.02 7.75 -0.04
CA SER A 346 13.20 6.33 0.33
C SER A 346 11.90 5.55 0.48
N GLN A 347 10.82 6.19 0.94
CA GLN A 347 9.52 5.51 1.07
C GLN A 347 8.97 5.04 -0.28
N ILE A 348 9.20 5.80 -1.35
CA ILE A 348 8.79 5.41 -2.72
C ILE A 348 9.66 4.27 -3.23
N VAL A 349 10.98 4.36 -3.01
CA VAL A 349 11.94 3.32 -3.39
C VAL A 349 11.61 2.01 -2.66
N LYS A 350 11.26 2.07 -1.37
CA LYS A 350 10.83 0.92 -0.56
C LYS A 350 9.62 0.23 -1.20
N GLU A 351 8.56 0.97 -1.51
CA GLU A 351 7.34 0.42 -2.09
C GLU A 351 7.58 -0.14 -3.52
N ALA A 352 8.46 0.50 -4.29
CA ALA A 352 8.84 0.01 -5.62
C ALA A 352 9.63 -1.30 -5.51
N ALA A 353 10.57 -1.41 -4.56
CA ALA A 353 11.29 -2.65 -4.29
C ALA A 353 10.35 -3.76 -3.82
N TRP A 354 9.40 -3.45 -2.94
CA TRP A 354 8.36 -4.38 -2.53
C TRP A 354 7.54 -4.90 -3.73
N ALA A 355 7.07 -4.02 -4.62
CA ALA A 355 6.35 -4.41 -5.83
C ALA A 355 7.21 -5.30 -6.76
N VAL A 356 8.45 -4.90 -7.05
CA VAL A 356 9.37 -5.70 -7.88
C VAL A 356 9.68 -7.05 -7.23
N SER A 357 9.74 -7.15 -5.90
CA SER A 357 9.99 -8.41 -5.21
C SER A 357 8.86 -9.43 -5.42
N ASN A 358 7.62 -8.97 -5.53
CA ASN A 358 6.46 -9.81 -5.80
C ASN A 358 6.37 -10.23 -7.28
N ILE A 359 6.89 -9.40 -8.19
CA ILE A 359 7.07 -9.77 -9.61
C ILE A 359 8.19 -10.81 -9.74
N ALA A 360 9.31 -10.62 -9.05
CA ALA A 360 10.43 -11.57 -9.02
C ALA A 360 10.07 -12.92 -8.36
N ALA A 361 8.99 -12.97 -7.58
CA ALA A 361 8.45 -14.20 -7.00
C ALA A 361 7.57 -15.00 -7.96
N GLY A 362 7.34 -14.49 -9.17
CA GLY A 362 6.63 -15.19 -10.23
C GLY A 362 7.51 -16.18 -10.99
N ASN A 363 7.11 -16.48 -12.23
CA ASN A 363 7.83 -17.40 -13.10
C ASN A 363 9.03 -16.75 -13.84
N GLN A 364 9.80 -17.58 -14.54
CA GLN A 364 11.01 -17.16 -15.26
C GLN A 364 10.75 -16.09 -16.33
N SER A 365 9.57 -16.06 -16.98
CA SER A 365 9.26 -15.00 -17.96
C SER A 365 9.05 -13.65 -17.29
N GLN A 366 8.51 -13.61 -16.08
CA GLN A 366 8.35 -12.39 -15.29
C GLN A 366 9.69 -11.89 -14.75
N ILE A 367 10.57 -12.81 -14.35
CA ILE A 367 11.96 -12.49 -14.04
C ILE A 367 12.69 -11.94 -15.26
N GLN A 368 12.49 -12.54 -16.44
CA GLN A 368 13.07 -12.04 -17.69
C GLN A 368 12.61 -10.62 -17.99
N ALA A 369 11.34 -10.30 -17.75
CA ALA A 369 10.83 -8.94 -17.92
C ALA A 369 11.54 -7.90 -17.02
N ILE A 370 11.95 -8.27 -15.79
CA ILE A 370 12.74 -7.40 -14.92
C ILE A 370 14.11 -7.10 -15.56
N ILE A 371 14.76 -8.13 -16.11
CA ILE A 371 16.03 -7.99 -16.82
C ILE A 371 15.87 -7.08 -18.03
N ASP A 372 14.90 -7.37 -18.89
CA ASP A 372 14.65 -6.67 -20.15
C ASP A 372 14.25 -5.19 -19.93
N SER A 373 13.83 -4.84 -18.71
CA SER A 373 13.51 -3.47 -18.29
C SER A 373 14.70 -2.71 -17.68
N ASP A 374 15.92 -3.27 -17.72
CA ASP A 374 17.14 -2.74 -17.08
C ASP A 374 17.01 -2.43 -15.58
N LEU A 375 16.26 -3.26 -14.83
CA LEU A 375 16.04 -3.02 -13.40
C LEU A 375 17.18 -3.51 -12.50
N LEU A 376 18.05 -4.41 -12.97
CA LEU A 376 19.10 -5.02 -12.15
C LEU A 376 20.04 -3.98 -11.53
N GLY A 377 20.52 -3.01 -12.33
CA GLY A 377 21.41 -1.94 -11.85
C GLY A 377 20.76 -1.09 -10.74
N PRO A 378 19.57 -0.52 -10.96
CA PRO A 378 18.83 0.23 -9.93
C PRO A 378 18.54 -0.58 -8.66
N VAL A 379 18.17 -1.86 -8.80
CA VAL A 379 17.96 -2.79 -7.67
C VAL A 379 19.26 -2.96 -6.88
N ILE A 380 20.37 -3.26 -7.55
CA ILE A 380 21.66 -3.48 -6.87
C ILE A 380 22.15 -2.19 -6.20
N ASN A 381 21.99 -1.03 -6.83
CA ASN A 381 22.33 0.26 -6.22
C ASN A 381 21.46 0.57 -4.99
N ALA A 382 20.18 0.20 -4.99
CA ALA A 382 19.30 0.33 -3.83
C ALA A 382 19.70 -0.64 -2.69
N LEU A 383 20.20 -1.83 -3.01
CA LEU A 383 20.74 -2.78 -2.03
C LEU A 383 22.03 -2.25 -1.39
N GLU A 384 22.89 -1.61 -2.18
CA GLU A 384 24.17 -1.08 -1.72
C GLU A 384 24.04 0.23 -0.93
N LYS A 385 23.26 1.19 -1.45
CA LYS A 385 23.25 2.59 -0.97
C LYS A 385 21.93 3.04 -0.34
N GLY A 386 20.88 2.24 -0.46
CA GLY A 386 19.60 2.54 0.15
C GLY A 386 19.70 2.58 1.67
N ASP A 387 18.78 3.29 2.32
CA ASP A 387 18.62 3.12 3.76
C ASP A 387 18.17 1.70 4.10
N PHE A 388 18.30 1.31 5.37
CA PHE A 388 18.03 -0.06 5.80
C PHE A 388 16.61 -0.55 5.47
N LYS A 389 15.60 0.35 5.42
CA LYS A 389 14.24 -0.04 5.04
C LYS A 389 14.15 -0.39 3.56
N VAL A 390 14.82 0.36 2.70
CA VAL A 390 14.94 0.07 1.27
C VAL A 390 15.74 -1.21 1.03
N GLN A 391 16.89 -1.37 1.70
CA GLN A 391 17.73 -2.55 1.58
C GLN A 391 16.98 -3.83 1.97
N LYS A 392 16.16 -3.77 3.02
CA LYS A 392 15.33 -4.89 3.48
C LYS A 392 14.32 -5.37 2.43
N GLU A 393 13.69 -4.46 1.68
CA GLU A 393 12.80 -4.86 0.57
C GLU A 393 13.59 -5.27 -0.67
N THR A 394 14.76 -4.68 -0.89
CA THR A 394 15.57 -4.94 -2.07
C THR A 394 16.23 -6.33 -2.00
N VAL A 395 16.64 -6.80 -0.82
CA VAL A 395 17.16 -8.16 -0.67
C VAL A 395 16.08 -9.21 -0.95
N TRP A 396 14.80 -8.89 -0.72
CA TRP A 396 13.68 -9.75 -1.13
C TRP A 396 13.58 -9.89 -2.66
N VAL A 397 13.86 -8.81 -3.41
CA VAL A 397 13.95 -8.87 -4.88
C VAL A 397 14.99 -9.91 -5.29
N ILE A 398 16.20 -9.81 -4.74
CA ILE A 398 17.33 -10.71 -5.05
C ILE A 398 17.01 -12.16 -4.66
N THR A 399 16.42 -12.37 -3.49
CA THR A 399 16.13 -13.72 -2.98
C THR A 399 15.04 -14.41 -3.80
N ASN A 400 13.99 -13.67 -4.17
CA ASN A 400 12.93 -14.23 -5.00
C ASN A 400 13.43 -14.48 -6.44
N TYR A 401 14.22 -13.56 -6.99
CA TYR A 401 14.88 -13.71 -8.29
C TYR A 401 15.75 -14.97 -8.35
N THR A 402 16.64 -15.17 -7.37
CA THR A 402 17.55 -16.32 -7.33
C THR A 402 16.84 -17.64 -7.04
N SER A 403 15.67 -17.59 -6.37
CA SER A 403 14.84 -18.79 -6.14
C SER A 403 14.14 -19.30 -7.40
N GLY A 404 13.64 -18.39 -8.24
CA GLY A 404 12.79 -18.73 -9.39
C GLY A 404 13.47 -18.61 -10.75
N GLY A 405 14.60 -17.91 -10.82
CA GLY A 405 15.30 -17.61 -12.06
C GLY A 405 15.97 -18.84 -12.68
N SER A 406 16.14 -18.80 -14.00
CA SER A 406 16.99 -19.76 -14.71
C SER A 406 18.46 -19.53 -14.37
N VAL A 407 19.29 -20.50 -14.72
CA VAL A 407 20.74 -20.43 -14.58
C VAL A 407 21.30 -19.19 -15.29
N GLU A 408 20.88 -18.94 -16.53
CA GLU A 408 21.30 -17.79 -17.34
C GLU A 408 20.86 -16.47 -16.70
N GLN A 409 19.66 -16.41 -16.14
CA GLN A 409 19.15 -15.23 -15.45
C GLN A 409 19.97 -14.92 -14.19
N ILE A 410 20.37 -15.95 -13.43
CA ILE A 410 21.23 -15.79 -12.25
C ILE A 410 22.62 -15.29 -12.67
N VAL A 411 23.18 -15.80 -13.78
CA VAL A 411 24.44 -15.28 -14.33
C VAL A 411 24.36 -13.80 -14.66
N GLN A 412 23.25 -13.33 -15.24
CA GLN A 412 23.06 -11.90 -15.51
C GLN A 412 23.03 -11.06 -14.24
N LEU A 413 22.39 -11.56 -13.18
CA LEU A 413 22.40 -10.90 -11.87
C LEU A 413 23.80 -10.83 -11.26
N ILE A 414 24.59 -11.91 -11.38
CA ILE A 414 25.98 -11.96 -10.91
C ILE A 414 26.83 -10.96 -11.71
N ASN A 415 26.72 -10.96 -13.04
CA ASN A 415 27.43 -10.03 -13.92
C ASN A 415 27.04 -8.57 -13.68
N ALA A 416 25.84 -8.31 -13.16
CA ALA A 416 25.39 -6.99 -12.74
C ALA A 416 26.00 -6.53 -11.40
N GLY A 417 26.77 -7.40 -10.71
CA GLY A 417 27.53 -7.04 -9.51
C GLY A 417 26.79 -7.25 -8.19
N VAL A 418 25.88 -8.22 -8.10
CA VAL A 418 25.06 -8.43 -6.87
C VAL A 418 25.86 -8.96 -5.67
N ILE A 419 26.97 -9.69 -5.90
CA ILE A 419 27.64 -10.52 -4.88
C ILE A 419 28.10 -9.69 -3.67
N ALA A 420 28.88 -8.64 -3.89
CA ALA A 420 29.40 -7.82 -2.78
C ALA A 420 28.30 -7.07 -2.01
N PRO A 421 27.33 -6.39 -2.66
CA PRO A 421 26.14 -5.85 -1.98
C PRO A 421 25.36 -6.89 -1.17
N LEU A 422 25.19 -8.10 -1.70
CA LEU A 422 24.49 -9.17 -1.00
C LEU A 422 25.26 -9.68 0.22
N CYS A 423 26.58 -9.89 0.11
CA CYS A 423 27.41 -10.31 1.24
C CYS A 423 27.41 -9.28 2.37
N ARG A 424 27.39 -7.98 2.05
CA ARG A 424 27.25 -6.93 3.08
C ARG A 424 25.94 -7.03 3.86
N MET A 425 24.85 -7.49 3.25
CA MET A 425 23.56 -7.68 3.94
C MET A 425 23.60 -8.79 5.01
N LEU A 426 24.59 -9.69 4.96
CA LEU A 426 24.79 -10.72 5.99
C LEU A 426 25.27 -10.12 7.32
N THR A 427 25.77 -8.88 7.32
CA THR A 427 26.26 -8.19 8.53
C THR A 427 25.17 -7.47 9.32
N THR A 428 23.91 -7.53 8.87
CA THR A 428 22.82 -6.80 9.51
C THR A 428 22.41 -7.44 10.84
N GLN A 429 21.91 -6.61 11.78
CA GLN A 429 21.43 -7.07 13.08
C GLN A 429 20.02 -7.69 13.03
N ASP A 430 19.27 -7.50 11.93
CA ASP A 430 17.93 -8.07 11.77
C ASP A 430 18.07 -9.52 11.28
N SER A 431 17.89 -10.48 12.19
CA SER A 431 18.07 -11.91 11.88
C SER A 431 17.21 -12.38 10.70
N LYS A 432 16.04 -11.77 10.47
CA LYS A 432 15.19 -12.12 9.34
C LYS A 432 15.83 -11.67 8.02
N THR A 433 16.32 -10.43 7.95
CA THR A 433 17.04 -9.92 6.78
C THR A 433 18.31 -10.73 6.51
N THR A 434 19.07 -11.08 7.55
CA THR A 434 20.27 -11.93 7.42
C THR A 434 19.92 -13.32 6.86
N MET A 435 18.86 -13.97 7.34
CA MET A 435 18.40 -15.25 6.76
C MET A 435 18.00 -15.12 5.29
N VAL A 436 17.29 -14.06 4.92
CA VAL A 436 16.89 -13.83 3.52
C VAL A 436 18.12 -13.63 2.63
N ALA A 437 19.14 -12.91 3.11
CA ALA A 437 20.41 -12.77 2.41
C ALA A 437 21.17 -14.10 2.28
N LEU A 438 21.21 -14.92 3.34
CA LEU A 438 21.80 -16.26 3.31
C LEU A 438 21.11 -17.17 2.28
N ASP A 439 19.78 -17.15 2.22
CA ASP A 439 19.01 -17.91 1.22
C ASP A 439 19.40 -17.51 -0.21
N ALA A 440 19.57 -16.21 -0.46
CA ALA A 440 20.00 -15.72 -1.77
C ALA A 440 21.44 -16.17 -2.11
N VAL A 441 22.37 -16.12 -1.17
CA VAL A 441 23.75 -16.60 -1.35
C VAL A 441 23.75 -18.11 -1.65
N ASN A 442 22.98 -18.89 -0.89
CA ASN A 442 22.83 -20.32 -1.10
C ASN A 442 22.27 -20.63 -2.50
N ASN A 443 21.21 -19.94 -2.93
CA ASN A 443 20.65 -20.12 -4.27
C ASN A 443 21.67 -19.82 -5.37
N ILE A 444 22.50 -18.79 -5.19
CA ILE A 444 23.57 -18.45 -6.14
C ILE A 444 24.62 -19.57 -6.21
N LEU A 445 25.13 -20.04 -5.06
CA LEU A 445 26.12 -21.11 -4.99
C LEU A 445 25.59 -22.44 -5.56
N LEU A 446 24.35 -22.80 -5.23
CA LEU A 446 23.70 -23.99 -5.76
C LEU A 446 23.59 -23.96 -7.30
N ASN A 447 23.28 -22.80 -7.87
CA ASN A 447 23.23 -22.66 -9.33
C ASN A 447 24.63 -22.61 -9.94
N ALA A 448 25.61 -22.01 -9.28
CA ALA A 448 27.01 -22.06 -9.71
C ALA A 448 27.55 -23.50 -9.78
N GLN A 449 27.16 -24.35 -8.83
CA GLN A 449 27.49 -25.78 -8.85
C GLN A 449 26.90 -26.49 -10.07
N ARG A 450 25.65 -26.21 -10.44
CA ARG A 450 25.01 -26.78 -11.65
C ARG A 450 25.69 -26.37 -12.95
N MET A 451 26.39 -25.23 -12.94
CA MET A 451 27.12 -24.69 -14.09
C MET A 451 28.59 -25.09 -14.15
N ASN A 452 29.12 -25.84 -13.18
CA ASN A 452 30.56 -26.02 -12.98
C ASN A 452 31.31 -24.67 -12.88
N ALA A 453 30.67 -23.64 -12.32
CA ALA A 453 31.23 -22.31 -12.13
C ALA A 453 31.45 -21.98 -10.64
N ILE A 454 31.41 -22.99 -9.77
CA ILE A 454 31.47 -22.81 -8.31
C ILE A 454 32.75 -22.10 -7.87
N GLY A 455 33.92 -22.48 -8.41
CA GLY A 455 35.20 -21.86 -8.04
C GLY A 455 35.22 -20.36 -8.29
N ARG A 456 34.73 -19.91 -9.46
CA ARG A 456 34.65 -18.48 -9.78
C ARG A 456 33.71 -17.72 -8.84
N ILE A 457 32.55 -18.30 -8.50
CA ILE A 457 31.59 -17.63 -7.61
C ILE A 457 32.07 -17.63 -6.16
N ALA A 458 32.72 -18.71 -5.72
CA ALA A 458 33.36 -18.79 -4.42
C ALA A 458 34.48 -17.74 -4.29
N GLU A 459 35.35 -17.62 -5.30
CA GLU A 459 36.40 -16.59 -5.36
C GLU A 459 35.81 -15.18 -5.30
N MET A 460 34.74 -14.88 -6.04
CA MET A 460 34.06 -13.57 -5.95
C MET A 460 33.48 -13.28 -4.55
N ILE A 461 33.01 -14.31 -3.84
CA ILE A 461 32.52 -14.17 -2.46
C ILE A 461 33.70 -13.94 -1.50
N GLU A 462 34.81 -14.66 -1.68
CA GLU A 462 36.03 -14.51 -0.90
C GLU A 462 36.67 -13.12 -1.09
N GLU A 463 36.83 -12.65 -2.33
CA GLU A 463 37.40 -11.34 -2.67
C GLU A 463 36.64 -10.17 -2.03
N CYS A 464 35.32 -10.31 -1.82
CA CYS A 464 34.52 -9.29 -1.16
C CYS A 464 34.41 -9.46 0.37
N GLY A 465 35.16 -10.40 0.96
CA GLY A 465 35.15 -10.70 2.39
C GLY A 465 33.89 -11.44 2.86
N GLY A 466 33.14 -12.05 1.93
CA GLY A 466 31.91 -12.77 2.23
C GLY A 466 32.14 -14.03 3.05
N VAL A 467 33.25 -14.74 2.81
CA VAL A 467 33.65 -15.94 3.57
C VAL A 467 33.87 -15.60 5.05
N ASP A 468 34.66 -14.56 5.35
CA ASP A 468 34.87 -14.08 6.73
C ASP A 468 33.55 -13.74 7.44
N ILE A 469 32.58 -13.18 6.70
CA ILE A 469 31.26 -12.86 7.24
C ILE A 469 30.48 -14.15 7.55
N LEU A 470 30.52 -15.15 6.67
CA LEU A 470 29.89 -16.45 6.90
C LEU A 470 30.51 -17.17 8.10
N GLU A 471 31.83 -17.13 8.26
CA GLU A 471 32.52 -17.74 9.41
C GLU A 471 32.06 -17.11 10.72
N ARG A 472 31.97 -15.78 10.75
CA ARG A 472 31.43 -15.07 11.93
C ARG A 472 29.99 -15.48 12.23
N LEU A 473 29.16 -15.70 11.21
CA LEU A 473 27.77 -16.13 11.38
C LEU A 473 27.63 -17.55 11.96
N GLN A 474 28.66 -18.41 11.91
CA GLN A 474 28.65 -19.71 12.59
C GLN A 474 28.58 -19.59 14.13
N THR A 475 28.76 -18.39 14.68
CA THR A 475 28.61 -18.11 16.12
C THR A 475 27.37 -17.26 16.44
N HIS A 476 26.49 -17.05 15.47
CA HIS A 476 25.30 -16.21 15.64
C HIS A 476 24.30 -16.85 16.61
N GLU A 477 23.64 -16.04 17.46
CA GLU A 477 22.66 -16.48 18.47
C GLU A 477 21.39 -17.16 17.90
N ASN A 478 21.24 -17.17 16.58
CA ASN A 478 20.06 -17.73 15.92
C ASN A 478 20.51 -19.03 15.26
N ASP A 479 20.02 -20.15 15.79
CA ASP A 479 20.41 -21.50 15.35
C ASP A 479 20.24 -21.71 13.84
N SER A 480 19.22 -21.08 13.22
CA SER A 480 19.00 -21.20 11.77
C SER A 480 20.10 -20.47 10.98
N ILE A 481 20.48 -19.25 11.40
CA ILE A 481 21.57 -18.49 10.78
C ILE A 481 22.88 -19.26 10.93
N GLN A 482 23.20 -19.68 12.16
CA GLN A 482 24.41 -20.43 12.47
C GLN A 482 24.51 -21.69 11.62
N LYS A 483 23.44 -22.48 11.57
CA LYS A 483 23.41 -23.72 10.82
C LYS A 483 23.58 -23.48 9.32
N THR A 484 22.79 -22.58 8.73
CA THR A 484 22.89 -22.29 7.30
C THR A 484 24.27 -21.75 6.91
N ALA A 485 24.88 -20.88 7.73
CA ALA A 485 26.24 -20.40 7.48
C ALA A 485 27.27 -21.54 7.55
N SER A 486 27.12 -22.45 8.51
CA SER A 486 28.01 -23.62 8.64
C SER A 486 27.88 -24.58 7.45
N ASP A 487 26.65 -24.89 7.05
CA ASP A 487 26.36 -25.74 5.90
C ASP A 487 26.96 -25.14 4.61
N LEU A 488 26.88 -23.82 4.43
CA LEU A 488 27.47 -23.13 3.26
C LEU A 488 29.00 -23.22 3.23
N ILE A 489 29.66 -23.03 4.37
CA ILE A 489 31.12 -23.13 4.47
C ILE A 489 31.57 -24.55 4.17
N GLU A 490 30.98 -25.55 4.84
CA GLU A 490 31.32 -26.97 4.66
C GLU A 490 31.08 -27.43 3.22
N GLN A 491 30.03 -26.94 2.56
CA GLN A 491 29.70 -27.40 1.21
C GLN A 491 30.54 -26.74 0.11
N TYR A 492 30.90 -25.46 0.27
CA TYR A 492 31.42 -24.65 -0.84
C TYR A 492 32.79 -24.01 -0.62
N PHE A 493 33.27 -23.94 0.63
CA PHE A 493 34.49 -23.19 0.98
C PHE A 493 35.50 -23.98 1.82
N SER A 494 35.15 -25.15 2.35
CA SER A 494 36.14 -26.06 2.92
C SER A 494 37.09 -26.50 1.82
N GLU A 495 38.39 -26.54 2.12
CA GLU A 495 39.41 -27.15 1.26
C GLU A 495 38.92 -28.55 0.83
N GLN A 496 38.36 -28.63 -0.38
CA GLN A 496 38.40 -29.90 -1.08
C GLN A 496 39.86 -30.05 -1.41
N ASP A 497 40.52 -31.04 -0.81
CA ASP A 497 41.83 -31.51 -1.24
C ASP A 497 41.77 -31.69 -2.76
N ASP A 498 42.18 -30.65 -3.49
CA ASP A 498 42.60 -30.69 -4.89
C ASP A 498 43.96 -31.40 -5.00
N ASP A 499 44.40 -32.08 -3.94
CA ASP A 499 45.25 -33.26 -4.05
C ASP A 499 44.41 -34.46 -4.51
N VAL A 500 43.91 -34.37 -5.75
CA VAL A 500 44.18 -35.49 -6.66
C VAL A 500 45.68 -35.46 -6.92
N GLU A 501 46.47 -35.85 -5.90
CA GLU A 501 47.65 -36.63 -6.17
C GLU A 501 47.14 -37.72 -7.11
N GLU A 502 47.55 -37.63 -8.38
CA GLU A 502 47.68 -38.82 -9.20
C GLU A 502 48.26 -39.86 -8.26
N LYS A 503 47.43 -40.82 -7.83
CA LYS A 503 47.92 -42.05 -7.27
C LYS A 503 48.72 -42.65 -8.41
N LEU A 504 50.00 -42.27 -8.48
CA LEU A 504 51.08 -42.96 -9.13
C LEU A 504 51.21 -44.27 -8.36
N VAL A 505 50.24 -45.15 -8.59
CA VAL A 505 50.35 -46.55 -8.27
C VAL A 505 51.58 -47.01 -9.04
N PRO A 506 52.66 -47.45 -8.38
CA PRO A 506 53.76 -48.06 -9.10
C PRO A 506 53.18 -49.29 -9.79
N LEU A 507 53.18 -49.31 -11.12
CA LEU A 507 52.96 -50.53 -11.87
C LEU A 507 54.11 -51.48 -11.51
N ALA A 508 53.83 -52.43 -10.62
CA ALA A 508 54.71 -53.55 -10.38
C ALA A 508 54.72 -54.43 -11.64
N SER A 509 55.70 -54.21 -12.52
CA SER A 509 56.15 -55.23 -13.46
C SER A 509 57.38 -55.90 -12.87
N ASP A 510 57.32 -57.23 -12.72
CA ASP A 510 58.49 -58.07 -12.45
C ASP A 510 59.48 -57.95 -13.61
N THR A 511 60.34 -56.93 -13.57
CA THR A 511 61.75 -56.89 -14.00
C THR A 511 62.22 -55.44 -14.24
N ALA A 512 63.18 -55.02 -13.40
CA ALA A 512 64.10 -53.88 -13.55
C ALA A 512 63.56 -52.43 -13.44
N TYR A 513 64.15 -51.68 -12.49
CA TYR A 513 63.97 -50.23 -12.31
C TYR A 513 64.80 -49.45 -13.34
N GLN A 514 64.21 -48.46 -14.00
CA GLN A 514 64.93 -47.47 -14.81
C GLN A 514 64.45 -46.06 -14.45
N PHE A 515 65.36 -45.23 -13.94
CA PHE A 515 65.12 -43.80 -13.70
C PHE A 515 65.57 -42.98 -14.91
N GLY A 516 64.70 -42.12 -15.43
CA GLY A 516 65.04 -41.09 -16.41
C GLY A 516 63.94 -40.03 -16.50
N PRO A 517 64.27 -38.72 -16.58
CA PRO A 517 63.27 -37.67 -16.75
C PRO A 517 62.93 -37.53 -18.24
N ALA A 518 61.63 -37.44 -18.57
CA ALA A 518 61.18 -37.12 -19.91
C ALA A 518 60.32 -35.86 -19.89
N SER A 519 60.90 -34.78 -20.40
CA SER A 519 60.28 -33.54 -20.81
C SER A 519 59.37 -33.74 -22.03
N SER A 520 58.20 -33.11 -22.07
CA SER A 520 57.66 -32.49 -23.30
C SER A 520 56.51 -31.51 -23.03
N THR A 521 56.82 -30.24 -23.23
CA THR A 521 55.94 -29.14 -23.65
C THR A 521 55.05 -29.51 -24.84
N SER A 522 53.78 -29.07 -24.82
CA SER A 522 53.12 -28.45 -25.99
C SER A 522 51.96 -27.55 -25.59
N GLN A 523 52.00 -26.33 -26.11
CA GLN A 523 51.03 -25.26 -25.99
C GLN A 523 49.76 -25.54 -26.81
N SER A 524 48.61 -25.01 -26.39
CA SER A 524 47.62 -24.45 -27.33
C SER A 524 46.70 -23.41 -26.69
N HIS A 525 46.82 -22.19 -27.21
CA HIS A 525 46.06 -20.96 -27.01
C HIS A 525 44.53 -21.09 -26.98
N PHE A 526 43.87 -20.22 -26.20
CA PHE A 526 42.72 -19.43 -26.67
C PHE A 526 42.77 -18.00 -26.10
N THR A 527 42.43 -17.02 -26.95
CA THR A 527 42.63 -15.57 -26.76
C THR A 527 41.29 -14.83 -26.61
N PHE A 528 41.31 -13.90 -25.63
CA PHE A 528 40.58 -12.64 -25.40
C PHE A 528 39.07 -12.51 -25.63
#